data_AF-A0A1F8RYN4-F1
#
_entry.id   AF-A0A1F8RYN4-F1
#
_cell.length_a   1.000
_cell.length_b   1.000
_cell.length_c   1.000
_cell.angle_alpha   90.00
_cell.angle_beta   90.00
_cell.angle_gamma   90.00
#
_symmetry.space_group_name_H-M   'P 1'
#
loop_
_entity.id
_entity.type
_entity.pdbx_description
1 polymer ?
#
loop_
_entity_poly.entity_id
_entity_poly.type
_entity_poly.pdbx_seq_one_letter_code
_entity_poly.pdbx_strand_id
1 'polypeptide(L)' 'MAVLRAWMETGAQEPLRVRITTARDVTEPLQTIGVAADIDEACEIIRSWLEQFADGAERSGDSRVRPARG' A
#
# COMPACT_ATOMS: atom_id res chain seq x y z
N MET A 1 -4.71 -4.71 2.57
CA MET A 1 -4.69 -3.91 3.82
C MET A 1 -3.44 -3.05 3.86
N ALA A 2 -3.55 -1.78 4.27
CA ALA A 2 -2.41 -0.90 4.52
C ALA A 2 -2.33 -0.52 6.00
N VAL A 3 -1.11 -0.50 6.56
CA VAL A 3 -0.82 -0.12 7.94
C VAL A 3 0.26 0.95 7.92
N LEU A 4 -0.03 2.07 8.58
CA LEU A 4 0.93 3.16 8.81
C LEU A 4 1.38 3.10 10.27
N ARG A 5 2.69 3.18 10.49
CA ARG A 5 3.26 3.41 11.83
C ARG A 5 4.06 4.69 11.81
N ALA A 6 3.67 5.64 12.65
CA ALA A 6 4.38 6.89 12.83
C ALA A 6 5.06 6.92 14.21
N TRP A 7 6.26 7.49 14.28
CA TRP A 7 6.97 7.75 15.53
C TRP A 7 7.84 8.99 15.40
N MET A 8 8.26 9.54 16.54
CA MET A 8 9.21 10.64 16.62
C MET A 8 10.60 10.08 16.90
N GLU A 9 11.58 10.39 16.05
CA GLU A 9 12.98 10.04 16.21
C GLU A 9 13.74 11.17 16.92
N THR A 10 14.18 10.89 18.14
CA THR A 10 14.92 11.84 18.96
C THR A 10 16.28 12.13 18.34
N GLY A 11 16.61 13.43 18.18
CA GLY A 11 17.92 13.88 17.69
C GLY A 11 18.03 13.98 16.17
N ALA A 12 16.97 13.69 15.42
CA ALA A 12 16.91 13.96 13.99
C ALA A 12 16.53 15.43 13.71
N GLN A 13 17.07 16.00 12.63
CA GLN A 13 16.70 17.34 12.15
C GLN A 13 15.21 17.40 11.76
N GLU A 14 14.72 16.34 11.12
CA GLU A 14 13.31 16.09 10.86
C GLU A 14 12.89 14.89 11.70
N PRO A 15 12.11 15.07 12.77
CA PRO A 15 11.90 14.01 13.76
C PRO A 15 10.78 13.05 13.40
N LEU A 16 9.86 13.40 12.50
CA LEU A 16 8.79 12.49 12.12
C LEU A 16 9.35 11.33 11.30
N ARG A 17 8.93 10.12 11.63
CA ARG A 17 9.17 8.93 10.81
C ARG A 17 7.85 8.22 10.61
N VAL A 18 7.57 7.84 9.38
CA VAL A 18 6.43 7.01 9.02
C VAL A 18 6.96 5.79 8.28
N ARG A 19 6.52 4.60 8.68
CA ARG A 19 6.72 3.36 7.92
C ARG A 19 5.39 2.85 7.43
N ILE A 20 5.31 2.56 6.14
CA ILE A 20 4.09 2.15 5.47
C ILE A 20 4.28 0.70 5.03
N THR A 21 3.40 -0.16 5.52
CA THR A 21 3.42 -1.60 5.22
C THR A 21 2.10 -2.05 4.64
N THR A 22 2.11 -3.00 3.71
CA THR A 22 0.91 -3.53 3.07
C THR A 22 0.93 -5.05 3.00
N ALA A 23 -0.25 -5.64 2.93
CA ALA A 23 -0.46 -7.06 2.63
C ALA A 23 -1.67 -7.15 1.70
N ARG A 24 -1.65 -8.08 0.72
CA ARG A 24 -2.80 -8.24 -0.20
C ARG A 24 -3.98 -8.86 0.51
N ASP A 25 -3.71 -9.82 1.40
CA ASP A 25 -4.68 -10.49 2.26
C ASP A 25 -4.18 -10.55 3.72
N VAL A 26 -5.08 -10.83 4.67
CA VAL A 26 -4.79 -10.98 6.11
C VAL A 26 -3.87 -12.17 6.41
N THR A 27 -3.77 -13.13 5.49
CA THR A 27 -2.89 -14.30 5.61
C THR A 27 -1.46 -14.02 5.15
N GLU A 28 -1.22 -12.93 4.43
CA GLU A 28 0.10 -12.57 3.92
C GLU A 28 0.90 -11.73 4.94
N PRO A 29 2.23 -11.90 4.98
CA PRO A 29 3.08 -11.04 5.80
C PRO A 29 3.08 -9.60 5.28
N LEU A 30 3.05 -8.64 6.20
CA LEU A 30 3.19 -7.22 5.90
C LEU A 30 4.55 -6.95 5.23
N GLN A 31 4.52 -6.37 4.03
CA GLN A 31 5.69 -5.90 3.29
C GLN A 31 5.82 -4.39 3.43
N THR A 32 7.04 -3.89 3.63
CA THR A 32 7.29 -2.45 3.64
C THR A 32 7.27 -1.93 2.21
N ILE A 33 6.44 -0.92 1.96
CA ILE A 33 6.34 -0.27 0.65
C ILE A 33 6.97 1.11 0.63
N GLY A 34 7.25 1.69 1.80
CA GLY A 34 7.92 2.96 1.89
C GLY A 34 8.16 3.41 3.34
N VAL A 35 9.03 4.39 3.46
CA VAL A 35 9.28 5.17 4.67
C VAL A 35 9.21 6.64 4.28
N ALA A 36 8.77 7.49 5.20
CA ALA A 36 8.69 8.93 4.98
C ALA A 36 9.17 9.71 6.20
N ALA A 37 9.75 10.88 5.96
CA ALA A 37 10.19 11.81 7.01
C ALA A 37 9.15 12.92 7.30
N ASP A 38 8.15 13.07 6.43
CA ASP A 38 7.05 14.01 6.59
C ASP A 38 5.69 13.42 6.17
N ILE A 39 4.63 14.22 6.34
CA ILE A 39 3.25 13.82 6.07
C ILE A 39 2.96 13.79 4.56
N ASP A 40 3.56 14.70 3.79
CA ASP A 40 3.27 14.85 2.36
C ASP A 40 3.86 13.67 1.59
N GLU A 41 5.11 13.32 1.85
CA GLU A 41 5.78 12.13 1.32
C GLU A 41 5.02 10.84 1.70
N ALA A 42 4.55 10.74 2.95
CA ALA A 42 3.74 9.60 3.38
C ALA A 42 2.43 9.48 2.58
N CYS A 43 1.77 10.61 2.30
CA CYS A 43 0.55 10.65 1.50
C CYS A 43 0.82 10.29 0.03
N GLU A 44 1.93 10.73 -0.54
CA GLU A 44 2.35 10.38 -1.90
C GLU A 44 2.61 8.89 -2.06
N ILE A 45 3.33 8.27 -1.12
CA ILE A 45 3.59 6.82 -1.13
C ILE A 45 2.27 6.04 -1.11
N ILE A 46 1.32 6.44 -0.25
CA ILE A 46 0.01 5.78 -0.15
C ILE A 46 -0.80 5.97 -1.42
N ARG A 47 -0.81 7.19 -1.99
CA ARG A 47 -1.49 7.48 -3.25
C ARG A 47 -0.97 6.60 -4.38
N SER A 48 0.35 6.56 -4.57
CA SER A 48 1.00 5.74 -5.59
C SER A 48 0.68 4.25 -5.42
N TRP A 49 0.64 3.77 -4.18
CA TRP A 49 0.27 2.38 -3.90
C TRP A 49 -1.21 2.10 -4.21
N LEU A 50 -2.13 3.00 -3.85
CA LEU A 50 -3.56 2.85 -4.14
C LEU A 50 -3.86 2.86 -5.64
N GLU A 51 -3.19 3.71 -6.41
CA GLU A 51 -3.29 3.76 -7.87
C GLU A 51 -2.88 2.41 -8.49
N GLN A 52 -1.72 1.87 -8.08
CA GLN A 52 -1.26 0.55 -8.54
C GLN A 52 -2.19 -0.59 -8.10
N PHE A 53 -2.77 -0.50 -6.90
CA PHE A 53 -3.70 -1.49 -6.39
C PHE A 53 -5.00 -1.51 -7.21
N ALA A 54 -5.53 -0.33 -7.58
CA ALA A 54 -6.70 -0.20 -8.43
C ALA A 54 -6.44 -0.78 -9.84
N ASP A 55 -5.32 -0.41 -10.47
CA ASP A 55 -4.93 -0.91 -11.80
C ASP A 55 -4.75 -2.44 -11.83
N GLY A 56 -4.22 -3.02 -10.75
CA GLY A 56 -4.06 -4.47 -10.61
C GLY A 56 -5.38 -5.23 -10.40
N ALA A 57 -6.37 -4.59 -9.77
CA ALA A 57 -7.69 -5.16 -9.56
C ALA A 57 -8.49 -5.25 -10.87
N GLU A 58 -8.40 -4.24 -11.74
CA GLU A 58 -9.08 -4.23 -13.04
C GLU A 58 -8.55 -5.34 -13.97
N ARG A 59 -7.24 -5.62 -13.93
CA ARG A 59 -6.63 -6.69 -14.75
C ARG A 59 -6.96 -8.12 -14.30
N SER A 60 -7.36 -8.31 -13.04
CA SER A 60 -7.77 -9.63 -12.53
C SER A 60 -9.26 -9.94 -12.75
N GLY A 61 -10.04 -8.98 -13.26
CA GLY A 61 -11.49 -9.10 -13.43
C GLY A 61 -11.97 -9.82 -14.69
N ASP A 62 -11.11 -10.18 -15.65
CA ASP A 62 -11.50 -10.79 -16.93
C ASP A 62 -11.03 -12.25 -17.06
N SER A 63 -11.54 -13.14 -16.22
CA SER A 63 -11.51 -14.58 -16.48
C SER A 63 -12.50 -15.34 -15.63
N ARG A 64 -13.80 -15.22 -15.97
CA ARG A 64 -14.78 -16.33 -15.94
C ARG A 64 -16.20 -15.76 -16.12
N VAL A 65 -16.68 -15.74 -17.37
CA VAL A 65 -17.97 -16.36 -17.73
C VAL A 65 -17.89 -16.79 -19.19
N ARG A 66 -17.61 -18.08 -19.45
CA ARG A 66 -18.02 -18.69 -20.73
C ARG A 66 -19.47 -19.15 -20.56
N PRO A 67 -20.45 -18.67 -21.34
CA PRO A 67 -21.76 -19.29 -21.34
C PRO A 67 -21.62 -20.70 -21.91
N ALA A 68 -22.05 -21.70 -21.16
CA ALA A 68 -22.17 -23.06 -21.65
C ALA A 68 -23.22 -23.07 -22.78
N ARG A 69 -22.78 -23.34 -24.01
CA ARG A 69 -23.66 -23.76 -25.11
C ARG A 69 -23.64 -25.28 -25.17
N GLY A 70 -24.82 -25.90 -25.25
CA GLY A 70 -25.00 -27.31 -25.59
C GLY A 70 -25.99 -27.99 -24.69
#